data_AF-A0AA51ZWX5-F1
#
_entry.id   AF-A0AA51ZWX5-F1
#
_cell.length_a   1.000
_cell.length_b   1.000
_cell.length_c   1.000
_cell.angle_alpha   90.00
_cell.angle_beta   90.00
_cell.angle_gamma   90.00
#
_symmetry.space_group_name_H-M   'P 1'
#
loop_
_entity.id
_entity.type
_entity.pdbx_description
1 polymer ?
#
loop_
_entity_poly.entity_id
_entity_poly.type
_entity_poly.pdbx_seq_one_letter_code
_entity_poly.pdbx_strand_id
1 'polypeptide(L)'
;MKNLFSLSLILSILLVSSCDLLNEALEEPANINIAEGLKEALRVGTDTATSKLAIVDGYLKDEAVKILLPDELESQIASLKAIEINAFGIGTITGEQLYNTGIPLLDIPSLAEKEEELILGLNRAAEEAAKEAGPIFFDAIRGITIADAESILYGSDTAATAYLIDNTYESLFNTFEPKVNNAVNQVTIGDQTVEAIYANFVNEYNGILNTSIPLSLFEQQTLGSIAGINSIEEADISAYATTRGLDGLFLKVQDEEANIRNNVSARVNDILREVFGLLD
;
A
#
# COMPACT_ATOMS: atom_id res chain seq x y z
N MET A 1 101.34 5.84 33.57
CA MET A 1 100.70 6.36 34.79
C MET A 1 99.52 7.21 34.32
N LYS A 2 98.32 6.63 34.20
CA LYS A 2 97.23 6.62 35.21
C LYS A 2 96.64 8.01 35.46
N ASN A 3 95.42 8.24 34.97
CA ASN A 3 94.18 8.64 35.71
C ASN A 3 93.17 9.20 34.66
N LEU A 4 92.05 8.58 34.27
CA LEU A 4 90.84 7.99 34.91
C LEU A 4 89.78 9.00 35.43
N PHE A 5 88.51 8.72 35.05
CA PHE A 5 87.17 9.25 35.39
C PHE A 5 86.67 10.47 34.60
N SER A 6 85.45 10.52 34.02
CA SER A 6 84.13 9.86 34.23
C SER A 6 83.30 9.83 32.93
N LEU A 7 82.72 8.70 32.45
CA LEU A 7 81.37 8.14 32.71
C LEU A 7 80.18 9.06 32.35
N SER A 8 79.49 8.77 31.23
CA SER A 8 78.04 8.44 31.13
C SER A 8 77.38 8.91 29.82
N LEU A 9 76.70 7.97 29.12
CA LEU A 9 75.43 8.10 28.35
C LEU A 9 75.44 9.04 27.11
N ILE A 10 74.98 8.69 25.91
CA ILE A 10 73.73 8.04 25.51
C ILE A 10 73.89 7.50 24.07
N LEU A 11 73.44 6.27 23.86
CA LEU A 11 73.00 5.69 22.60
C LEU A 11 71.72 6.41 22.15
N SER A 12 71.79 7.30 21.15
CA SER A 12 70.62 7.95 20.52
C SER A 12 70.71 7.78 19.01
N ILE A 13 70.06 6.76 18.48
CA ILE A 13 68.73 6.85 17.84
C ILE A 13 68.87 7.32 16.38
N LEU A 14 69.03 6.30 15.55
CA LEU A 14 68.72 6.26 14.12
C LEU A 14 67.19 6.19 13.96
N LEU A 15 66.48 7.30 14.15
CA LEU A 15 65.08 7.43 13.75
C LEU A 15 64.79 8.91 13.46
N VAL A 16 64.00 9.15 12.40
CA VAL A 16 63.27 10.37 12.02
C VAL A 16 63.72 10.93 10.66
N SER A 17 63.08 10.44 9.59
CA SER A 17 62.71 11.18 8.37
C SER A 17 61.72 10.37 7.52
N SER A 18 60.68 9.79 8.12
CA SER A 18 59.65 9.02 7.38
C SER A 18 58.23 9.31 7.89
N CYS A 19 57.94 10.57 8.26
CA CYS A 19 56.60 11.00 8.66
C CYS A 19 55.88 11.90 7.63
N ASP A 20 56.53 12.28 6.52
CA ASP A 20 55.86 13.10 5.49
C ASP A 20 55.02 12.28 4.50
N LEU A 21 55.10 10.93 4.53
CA LEU A 21 54.33 10.03 3.64
C LEU A 21 53.13 9.35 4.32
N LEU A 22 52.88 9.62 5.60
CA LEU A 22 51.79 8.99 6.36
C LEU A 22 50.61 9.95 6.60
N ASN A 23 50.74 11.22 6.17
CA ASN A 23 49.71 12.25 6.35
C ASN A 23 48.89 12.56 5.08
N GLU A 24 49.17 11.86 3.97
CA GLU A 24 48.45 12.00 2.69
C GLU A 24 47.58 10.78 2.37
N ALA A 25 47.41 9.86 3.33
CA ALA A 25 46.61 8.64 3.18
C ALA A 25 45.56 8.43 4.29
N LEU A 26 45.27 9.49 5.05
CA LEU A 26 44.10 9.55 5.93
C LEU A 26 43.23 10.69 5.44
N GLU A 27 42.51 10.46 4.34
CA GLU A 27 41.18 11.07 4.26
C GLU A 27 40.47 10.60 5.52
N GLU A 28 40.26 11.50 6.49
CA GLU A 28 39.28 11.21 7.54
C GLU A 28 38.03 10.76 6.80
N PRO A 29 37.39 9.65 7.21
CA PRO A 29 36.10 9.31 6.62
C PRO A 29 35.27 10.59 6.73
N ALA A 30 34.74 11.05 5.60
CA ALA A 30 33.78 12.14 5.61
C ALA A 30 32.82 11.84 6.76
N ASN A 31 32.54 12.84 7.60
CA ASN A 31 31.57 12.68 8.68
C ASN A 31 30.20 12.55 8.03
N ILE A 32 29.94 11.38 7.43
CA ILE A 32 28.76 11.05 6.65
C ILE A 32 27.61 11.18 7.62
N ASN A 33 26.74 12.14 7.36
CA ASN A 33 25.56 12.33 8.16
C ASN A 33 24.53 11.28 7.73
N ILE A 34 24.70 10.06 8.23
CA ILE A 34 23.83 8.89 7.97
C ILE A 34 22.37 9.26 8.22
N ALA A 35 22.10 10.03 9.28
CA ALA A 35 20.76 10.49 9.61
C ALA A 35 20.16 11.38 8.53
N GLU A 36 20.88 12.40 8.05
CA GLU A 36 20.37 13.29 7.01
C GLU A 36 20.22 12.60 5.65
N GLY A 37 21.16 11.73 5.27
CA GLY A 37 21.02 11.00 4.00
C GLY A 37 19.93 9.95 4.02
N LEU A 38 19.72 9.27 5.15
CA LEU A 38 18.57 8.39 5.29
C LEU A 38 17.25 9.16 5.28
N LYS A 39 17.17 10.30 5.97
CA LYS A 39 15.96 11.15 5.93
C LYS A 39 15.64 11.60 4.52
N GLU A 40 16.65 11.99 3.75
CA GLU A 40 16.46 12.35 2.35
C GLU A 40 15.99 11.16 1.50
N ALA A 41 16.54 9.97 1.74
CA ALA A 41 16.13 8.77 1.01
C ALA A 41 14.68 8.38 1.31
N LEU A 42 14.30 8.41 2.59
CA LEU A 42 12.92 8.19 3.01
C LEU A 42 11.98 9.23 2.42
N ARG A 43 12.37 10.51 2.40
CA ARG A 43 11.58 11.57 1.78
C ARG A 43 11.37 11.31 0.29
N VAL A 44 12.44 10.99 -0.45
CA VAL A 44 12.35 10.65 -1.89
C VAL A 44 11.45 9.43 -2.11
N GLY A 45 11.58 8.38 -1.28
CA GLY A 45 10.79 7.17 -1.37
C GLY A 45 9.30 7.41 -1.09
N THR A 46 8.97 8.12 0.00
CA THR A 46 7.59 8.45 0.35
C THR A 46 6.96 9.42 -0.64
N ASP A 47 7.70 10.43 -1.12
CA ASP A 47 7.21 11.36 -2.13
C ASP A 47 6.91 10.64 -3.45
N THR A 48 7.78 9.71 -3.86
CA THR A 48 7.60 8.94 -5.09
C THR A 48 6.42 7.98 -4.96
N ALA A 49 6.31 7.24 -3.86
CA ALA A 49 5.20 6.32 -3.59
C ALA A 49 3.85 7.05 -3.55
N THR A 50 3.75 8.13 -2.78
CA THR A 50 2.52 8.95 -2.69
C THR A 50 2.15 9.54 -4.04
N SER A 51 3.11 10.10 -4.78
CA SER A 51 2.86 10.69 -6.10
C SER A 51 2.40 9.67 -7.13
N LYS A 52 2.91 8.43 -7.08
CA LYS A 52 2.49 7.34 -7.97
C LYS A 52 1.03 6.93 -7.72
N LEU A 53 0.59 6.96 -6.48
CA LEU A 53 -0.74 6.51 -6.08
C LEU A 53 -1.79 7.63 -6.09
N ALA A 54 -1.37 8.89 -5.95
CA ALA A 54 -2.24 10.06 -5.88
C ALA A 54 -2.76 10.54 -7.25
N ILE A 55 -2.41 9.86 -8.34
CA ILE A 55 -2.86 10.17 -9.69
C ILE A 55 -4.00 9.24 -10.13
N VAL A 56 -4.73 9.68 -11.16
CA VAL A 56 -5.74 8.85 -11.82
C VAL A 56 -5.10 7.54 -12.31
N ASP A 57 -5.69 6.44 -11.87
CA ASP A 57 -5.27 5.06 -12.11
C ASP A 57 -4.02 4.62 -11.35
N GLY A 58 -3.55 5.42 -10.39
CA GLY A 58 -2.40 5.08 -9.55
C GLY A 58 -2.62 3.80 -8.76
N TYR A 59 -3.84 3.60 -8.22
CA TYR A 59 -4.22 2.32 -7.62
C TYR A 59 -4.82 1.38 -8.67
N LEU A 60 -5.75 1.88 -9.50
CA LEU A 60 -6.57 1.02 -10.36
C LEU A 60 -5.76 0.17 -11.35
N LYS A 61 -4.68 0.73 -11.91
CA LYS A 61 -3.84 0.05 -12.92
C LYS A 61 -2.64 -0.70 -12.33
N ASP A 62 -2.39 -0.55 -11.04
CA ASP A 62 -1.31 -1.26 -10.36
C ASP A 62 -1.90 -2.48 -9.64
N GLU A 63 -1.76 -3.65 -10.26
CA GLU A 63 -2.36 -4.91 -9.77
C GLU A 63 -1.98 -5.25 -8.33
N ALA A 64 -0.82 -4.79 -7.85
CA ALA A 64 -0.35 -5.08 -6.50
C ALA A 64 -1.10 -4.27 -5.42
N VAL A 65 -1.70 -3.13 -5.79
CA VAL A 65 -2.37 -2.22 -4.86
C VAL A 65 -3.81 -1.92 -5.24
N LYS A 66 -4.28 -2.39 -6.40
CA LYS A 66 -5.66 -2.25 -6.84
C LYS A 66 -6.60 -2.71 -5.73
N ILE A 67 -7.49 -1.82 -5.33
CA ILE A 67 -8.49 -2.09 -4.30
C ILE A 67 -9.62 -2.89 -4.96
N LEU A 68 -9.73 -4.16 -4.57
CA LEU A 68 -10.82 -5.05 -4.95
C LEU A 68 -11.98 -4.93 -3.96
N LEU A 69 -13.08 -5.65 -4.22
CA LEU A 69 -14.18 -5.74 -3.28
C LEU A 69 -13.73 -6.40 -1.96
N PRO A 70 -14.40 -6.13 -0.83
CA PRO A 70 -14.15 -6.87 0.40
C PRO A 70 -14.33 -8.39 0.19
N ASP A 71 -13.47 -9.20 0.82
CA ASP A 71 -13.49 -10.68 0.72
C ASP A 71 -14.88 -11.28 0.98
N GLU A 72 -15.65 -10.68 1.88
CA GLU A 72 -17.01 -11.09 2.18
C GLU A 72 -17.94 -10.94 0.96
N LEU A 73 -17.86 -9.82 0.24
CA LEU A 73 -18.62 -9.60 -0.99
C LEU A 73 -18.17 -10.58 -2.07
N GLU A 74 -16.87 -10.75 -2.27
CA GLU A 74 -16.34 -11.69 -3.28
C GLU A 74 -16.81 -13.13 -3.02
N SER A 75 -16.82 -13.56 -1.76
CA SER A 75 -17.33 -14.88 -1.37
C SER A 75 -18.82 -15.06 -1.66
N GLN A 76 -19.63 -14.02 -1.46
CA GLN A 76 -21.06 -14.03 -1.74
C GLN A 76 -21.33 -14.07 -3.25
N ILE A 77 -20.58 -13.28 -4.03
CA ILE A 77 -20.62 -13.28 -5.50
C ILE A 77 -20.23 -14.64 -6.06
N ALA A 78 -19.17 -15.27 -5.52
CA ALA A 78 -18.77 -16.61 -5.91
C ALA A 78 -19.87 -17.65 -5.62
N SER A 79 -20.52 -17.55 -4.47
CA SER A 79 -21.66 -18.41 -4.11
C SER A 79 -22.84 -18.22 -5.05
N LEU A 80 -23.16 -16.98 -5.42
CA LEU A 80 -24.19 -16.65 -6.40
C LEU A 80 -23.86 -17.24 -7.78
N LYS A 81 -22.62 -17.07 -8.26
CA LYS A 81 -22.16 -17.58 -9.57
C LYS A 81 -22.25 -19.10 -9.68
N ALA A 82 -22.07 -19.82 -8.57
CA ALA A 82 -22.13 -21.27 -8.52
C ALA A 82 -23.54 -21.87 -8.62
N ILE A 83 -24.59 -21.05 -8.63
CA ILE A 83 -25.98 -21.51 -8.67
C ILE A 83 -26.33 -22.14 -10.02
N GLU A 84 -27.08 -23.24 -9.98
CA GLU A 84 -27.80 -23.79 -11.12
C GLU A 84 -29.20 -24.24 -10.68
N ILE A 85 -30.25 -23.56 -11.18
CA ILE A 85 -31.64 -23.79 -10.79
C ILE A 85 -32.48 -24.11 -12.02
N ASN A 86 -33.25 -25.21 -11.96
CA ASN A 86 -34.24 -25.53 -12.98
C ASN A 86 -35.59 -24.91 -12.62
N ALA A 87 -35.94 -23.81 -13.29
CA ALA A 87 -37.19 -23.09 -13.10
C ALA A 87 -38.30 -23.63 -14.03
N PHE A 88 -39.46 -23.94 -13.47
CA PHE A 88 -40.59 -24.51 -14.20
C PHE A 88 -41.11 -23.52 -15.25
N GLY A 89 -41.14 -23.95 -16.52
CA GLY A 89 -41.61 -23.13 -17.65
C GLY A 89 -40.62 -22.07 -18.14
N ILE A 90 -39.49 -21.87 -17.46
CA ILE A 90 -38.45 -20.89 -17.83
C ILE A 90 -37.17 -21.60 -18.30
N GLY A 91 -36.84 -22.76 -17.72
CA GLY A 91 -35.62 -23.51 -18.01
C GLY A 91 -34.56 -23.34 -16.93
N THR A 92 -33.31 -23.67 -17.26
CA THR A 92 -32.19 -23.57 -16.33
C THR A 92 -31.71 -22.13 -16.21
N ILE A 93 -31.65 -21.63 -14.98
CA ILE A 93 -31.08 -20.34 -14.59
C ILE A 93 -29.73 -20.61 -13.95
N THR A 94 -28.67 -19.99 -14.45
CA THR A 94 -27.32 -20.10 -13.89
C THR A 94 -26.93 -18.83 -13.14
N GLY A 95 -26.12 -19.00 -12.10
CA GLY A 95 -25.50 -17.92 -11.34
C GLY A 95 -24.66 -16.99 -12.21
N GLU A 96 -23.90 -17.54 -13.14
CA GLU A 96 -23.12 -16.77 -14.12
C GLU A 96 -24.01 -15.88 -15.00
N GLN A 97 -25.18 -16.35 -15.42
CA GLN A 97 -26.12 -15.51 -16.18
C GLN A 97 -26.74 -14.42 -15.31
N LEU A 98 -27.14 -14.75 -14.07
CA LEU A 98 -27.67 -13.78 -13.11
C LEU A 98 -26.66 -12.66 -12.86
N TYR A 99 -25.40 -13.02 -12.66
CA TYR A 99 -24.34 -12.09 -12.34
C TYR A 99 -23.88 -11.26 -13.56
N ASN A 100 -23.57 -11.89 -14.70
CA ASN A 100 -22.95 -11.20 -15.84
C ASN A 100 -23.95 -10.48 -16.74
N THR A 101 -25.14 -11.04 -16.94
CA THR A 101 -26.10 -10.55 -17.95
C THR A 101 -27.45 -10.15 -17.36
N GLY A 102 -27.74 -10.56 -16.13
CA GLY A 102 -29.08 -10.50 -15.56
C GLY A 102 -30.07 -11.40 -16.30
N ILE A 103 -31.36 -11.24 -15.95
CA ILE A 103 -32.48 -11.96 -16.58
C ILE A 103 -33.61 -10.95 -16.82
N PRO A 104 -33.69 -10.34 -18.02
CA PRO A 104 -34.71 -9.32 -18.32
C PRO A 104 -36.15 -9.79 -18.17
N LEU A 105 -36.43 -11.09 -18.41
CA LEU A 105 -37.76 -11.67 -18.22
C LEU A 105 -38.24 -11.61 -16.76
N LEU A 106 -37.29 -11.59 -15.81
CA LEU A 106 -37.54 -11.54 -14.38
C LEU A 106 -37.22 -10.16 -13.78
N ASP A 107 -36.96 -9.15 -14.63
CA ASP A 107 -36.53 -7.80 -14.21
C ASP A 107 -35.26 -7.83 -13.34
N ILE A 108 -34.37 -8.80 -13.60
CA ILE A 108 -33.10 -8.94 -12.90
C ILE A 108 -32.00 -8.21 -13.69
N PRO A 109 -31.37 -7.16 -13.13
CA PRO A 109 -30.21 -6.50 -13.75
C PRO A 109 -28.93 -7.33 -13.61
N SER A 110 -27.88 -6.93 -14.34
CA SER A 110 -26.52 -7.49 -14.19
C SER A 110 -25.81 -6.86 -12.98
N LEU A 111 -25.07 -7.67 -12.23
CA LEU A 111 -24.22 -7.20 -11.14
C LEU A 111 -22.78 -6.90 -11.59
N ALA A 112 -22.33 -7.46 -12.72
CA ALA A 112 -20.96 -7.32 -13.19
C ALA A 112 -20.57 -5.87 -13.47
N GLU A 113 -21.46 -5.11 -14.11
CA GLU A 113 -21.21 -3.68 -14.40
C GLU A 113 -21.07 -2.87 -13.10
N LYS A 114 -21.88 -3.18 -12.08
CA LYS A 114 -21.85 -2.49 -10.78
C LYS A 114 -20.62 -2.88 -9.96
N GLU A 115 -20.17 -4.13 -10.05
CA GLU A 115 -18.89 -4.54 -9.46
C GLU A 115 -17.73 -3.72 -10.05
N GLU A 116 -17.68 -3.58 -11.38
CA GLU A 116 -16.62 -2.79 -12.04
C GLU A 116 -16.65 -1.32 -11.63
N GLU A 117 -17.84 -0.71 -11.59
CA GLU A 117 -18.05 0.67 -11.14
C GLU A 117 -17.66 0.85 -9.67
N LEU A 118 -17.99 -0.11 -8.81
CA LEU A 118 -17.63 -0.08 -7.40
C LEU A 118 -16.13 -0.18 -7.21
N ILE A 119 -15.47 -1.14 -7.87
CA ILE A 119 -14.00 -1.27 -7.86
C ILE A 119 -13.36 0.04 -8.33
N LEU A 120 -13.83 0.60 -9.45
CA LEU A 120 -13.35 1.89 -9.94
C LEU A 120 -13.52 2.99 -8.88
N GLY A 121 -14.69 3.09 -8.26
CA GLY A 121 -15.01 4.06 -7.22
C GLY A 121 -14.10 3.95 -5.99
N LEU A 122 -13.88 2.73 -5.47
CA LEU A 122 -13.00 2.49 -4.33
C LEU A 122 -11.55 2.93 -4.63
N ASN A 123 -11.05 2.61 -5.82
CA ASN A 123 -9.71 3.03 -6.23
C ASN A 123 -9.61 4.56 -6.37
N ARG A 124 -10.63 5.21 -6.95
CA ARG A 124 -10.67 6.69 -7.04
C ARG A 124 -10.70 7.35 -5.68
N ALA A 125 -11.43 6.77 -4.72
CA ALA A 125 -11.47 7.27 -3.35
C ALA A 125 -10.09 7.19 -2.67
N ALA A 126 -9.37 6.08 -2.85
CA ALA A 126 -8.01 5.93 -2.34
C ALA A 126 -6.98 6.85 -3.04
N GLU A 127 -7.10 7.05 -4.36
CA GLU A 127 -6.28 8.00 -5.12
C GLU A 127 -6.45 9.44 -4.60
N GLU A 128 -7.68 9.83 -4.24
CA GLU A 128 -7.94 11.14 -3.64
C GLU A 128 -7.30 11.27 -2.25
N ALA A 129 -7.46 10.25 -1.39
CA ALA A 129 -6.88 10.25 -0.04
C ALA A 129 -5.35 10.23 -0.05
N ALA A 130 -4.72 9.51 -0.98
CA ALA A 130 -3.27 9.39 -1.09
C ALA A 130 -2.55 10.73 -1.26
N LYS A 131 -3.24 11.77 -1.77
CA LYS A 131 -2.70 13.15 -1.90
C LYS A 131 -2.33 13.77 -0.56
N GLU A 132 -2.89 13.29 0.54
CA GLU A 132 -2.74 13.86 1.88
C GLU A 132 -1.63 13.16 2.71
N ALA A 133 -1.00 12.10 2.20
CA ALA A 133 0.00 11.34 2.97
C ALA A 133 1.33 12.07 3.16
N GLY A 134 1.73 12.90 2.20
CA GLY A 134 3.06 13.53 2.16
C GLY A 134 3.46 14.24 3.47
N PRO A 135 2.63 15.16 4.01
CA PRO A 135 2.93 15.84 5.27
C PRO A 135 3.16 14.92 6.47
N ILE A 136 2.43 13.81 6.56
CA ILE A 136 2.52 12.89 7.70
C ILE A 136 3.84 12.10 7.67
N PHE A 137 4.24 11.64 6.49
CA PHE A 137 5.56 11.03 6.32
C PHE A 137 6.67 12.04 6.64
N PHE A 138 6.56 13.27 6.15
CA PHE A 138 7.55 14.31 6.40
C PHE A 138 7.78 14.55 7.89
N ASP A 139 6.72 14.64 8.69
CA ASP A 139 6.82 14.85 10.14
C ASP A 139 7.53 13.69 10.85
N ALA A 140 7.21 12.44 10.50
CA ALA A 140 7.88 11.27 11.06
C ALA A 140 9.35 11.16 10.64
N ILE A 141 9.66 11.47 9.38
CA ILE A 141 11.03 11.46 8.84
C ILE A 141 11.88 12.51 9.56
N ARG A 142 11.35 13.71 9.82
CA ARG A 142 12.07 14.73 10.59
C ARG A 142 12.46 14.25 11.99
N GLY A 143 11.61 13.43 12.59
CA GLY A 143 11.79 12.86 13.93
C GLY A 143 12.87 11.78 14.05
N ILE A 144 13.37 11.23 12.94
CA ILE A 144 14.39 10.16 12.93
C ILE A 144 15.66 10.63 13.67
N THR A 145 16.06 9.84 14.67
CA THR A 145 17.33 10.05 15.40
C THR A 145 18.49 9.39 14.65
N ILE A 146 19.73 9.67 15.10
CA ILE A 146 20.93 9.02 14.54
C ILE A 146 20.87 7.50 14.78
N ALA A 147 20.41 7.07 15.95
CA ALA A 147 20.30 5.65 16.29
C ALA A 147 19.24 4.93 15.44
N ASP A 148 18.10 5.58 15.18
CA ASP A 148 17.09 5.06 14.24
C ASP A 148 17.69 4.95 12.85
N ALA A 149 18.44 5.97 12.41
CA ALA A 149 19.01 5.99 11.08
C ALA A 149 20.04 4.88 10.85
N GLU A 150 20.91 4.62 11.82
CA GLU A 150 21.82 3.47 11.77
C GLU A 150 21.07 2.15 11.77
N SER A 151 20.05 2.01 12.63
CA SER A 151 19.23 0.81 12.72
C SER A 151 18.48 0.51 11.42
N ILE A 152 17.99 1.55 10.75
CA ILE A 152 17.33 1.44 9.46
C ILE A 152 18.34 1.11 8.35
N LEU A 153 19.46 1.84 8.27
CA LEU A 153 20.44 1.67 7.20
C LEU A 153 21.01 0.25 7.19
N TYR A 154 21.43 -0.25 8.36
CA TYR A 154 22.03 -1.58 8.53
C TYR A 154 21.03 -2.68 8.91
N GLY A 155 19.74 -2.34 8.91
CA GLY A 155 18.64 -3.27 9.21
C GLY A 155 18.29 -4.18 8.03
N SER A 156 17.11 -4.80 8.10
CA SER A 156 16.55 -5.56 6.98
C SER A 156 16.24 -4.66 5.77
N ASP A 157 15.99 -5.29 4.62
CA ASP A 157 15.65 -4.59 3.36
C ASP A 157 14.39 -3.72 3.44
N THR A 158 13.57 -3.91 4.49
CA THR A 158 12.31 -3.20 4.74
C THR A 158 12.33 -2.40 6.05
N ALA A 159 13.51 -2.18 6.65
CA ALA A 159 13.63 -1.56 7.96
C ALA A 159 13.09 -0.12 7.98
N ALA A 160 13.23 0.62 6.87
CA ALA A 160 12.74 1.99 6.78
C ALA A 160 11.20 2.01 6.68
N THR A 161 10.64 1.11 5.89
CA THR A 161 9.19 0.90 5.77
C THR A 161 8.58 0.50 7.10
N ALA A 162 9.18 -0.46 7.81
CA ALA A 162 8.72 -0.89 9.13
C ALA A 162 8.71 0.27 10.12
N TYR A 163 9.80 1.07 10.17
CA TYR A 163 9.85 2.27 10.99
C TYR A 163 8.72 3.25 10.64
N LEU A 164 8.47 3.50 9.34
CA LEU A 164 7.39 4.40 8.93
C LEU A 164 6.03 3.86 9.34
N ILE A 165 5.74 2.57 9.15
CA ILE A 165 4.47 1.96 9.58
C ILE A 165 4.27 2.19 11.09
N ASP A 166 5.26 1.83 11.91
CA ASP A 166 5.18 1.93 13.37
C ASP A 166 4.96 3.36 13.87
N ASN A 167 5.49 4.35 13.16
CA ASN A 167 5.46 5.76 13.57
C ASN A 167 4.39 6.61 12.86
N THR A 168 3.75 6.11 11.80
CA THR A 168 2.81 6.90 11.00
C THR A 168 1.45 6.26 10.80
N TYR A 169 1.30 4.93 10.88
CA TYR A 169 0.07 4.26 10.46
C TYR A 169 -1.19 4.79 11.15
N GLU A 170 -1.18 4.95 12.49
CA GLU A 170 -2.32 5.48 13.23
C GLU A 170 -2.67 6.92 12.81
N SER A 171 -1.66 7.78 12.64
CA SER A 171 -1.88 9.18 12.23
C SER A 171 -2.38 9.28 10.78
N LEU A 172 -1.84 8.42 9.91
CA LEU A 172 -2.29 8.27 8.53
C LEU A 172 -3.74 7.80 8.50
N PHE A 173 -4.08 6.74 9.23
CA PHE A 173 -5.44 6.23 9.31
C PHE A 173 -6.43 7.31 9.77
N ASN A 174 -6.13 7.99 10.87
CA ASN A 174 -6.99 9.06 11.41
C ASN A 174 -7.13 10.25 10.47
N THR A 175 -6.15 10.50 9.59
CA THR A 175 -6.22 11.57 8.59
C THR A 175 -6.91 11.11 7.30
N PHE A 176 -6.69 9.85 6.90
CA PHE A 176 -7.16 9.27 5.65
C PHE A 176 -8.63 8.88 5.73
N GLU A 177 -9.08 8.28 6.82
CA GLU A 177 -10.47 7.82 6.97
C GLU A 177 -11.49 8.92 6.61
N PRO A 178 -11.43 10.15 7.18
CA PRO A 178 -12.40 11.17 6.84
C PRO A 178 -12.28 11.66 5.38
N LYS A 179 -11.11 11.51 4.76
CA LYS A 179 -10.86 11.87 3.36
C LYS A 179 -11.41 10.82 2.41
N VAL A 180 -11.20 9.54 2.71
CA VAL A 180 -11.78 8.41 1.97
C VAL A 180 -13.29 8.44 2.10
N ASN A 181 -13.81 8.63 3.32
CA ASN A 181 -15.24 8.77 3.58
C ASN A 181 -15.85 9.93 2.76
N ASN A 182 -15.19 11.09 2.76
CA ASN A 182 -15.59 12.19 1.89
C ASN A 182 -15.56 11.81 0.41
N ALA A 183 -14.50 11.14 -0.04
CA ALA A 183 -14.33 10.75 -1.42
C ALA A 183 -15.38 9.72 -1.87
N VAL A 184 -15.72 8.70 -1.08
CA VAL A 184 -16.78 7.75 -1.47
C VAL A 184 -18.16 8.42 -1.54
N ASN A 185 -18.36 9.51 -0.82
CA ASN A 185 -19.58 10.31 -0.83
C ASN A 185 -19.61 11.43 -1.90
N GLN A 186 -18.47 11.74 -2.55
CA GLN A 186 -18.38 12.86 -3.50
C GLN A 186 -17.88 12.47 -4.89
N VAL A 187 -16.98 11.49 -4.99
CA VAL A 187 -16.52 10.96 -6.26
C VAL A 187 -17.68 10.24 -6.91
N THR A 188 -17.96 10.60 -8.18
CA THR A 188 -19.01 9.98 -8.95
C THR A 188 -18.45 9.11 -10.07
N ILE A 189 -19.02 7.92 -10.24
CA ILE A 189 -18.86 7.09 -11.44
C ILE A 189 -20.19 7.18 -12.19
N GLY A 190 -20.15 7.79 -13.38
CA GLY A 190 -21.38 8.26 -14.04
C GLY A 190 -22.09 9.30 -13.17
N ASP A 191 -23.36 9.03 -12.85
CA ASP A 191 -24.23 9.92 -12.06
C ASP A 191 -24.34 9.51 -10.58
N GLN A 192 -23.60 8.49 -10.13
CA GLN A 192 -23.72 7.91 -8.79
C GLN A 192 -22.44 8.07 -7.99
N THR A 193 -22.57 8.34 -6.69
CA THR A 193 -21.44 8.31 -5.75
C THR A 193 -20.99 6.87 -5.51
N VAL A 194 -19.75 6.66 -5.07
CA VAL A 194 -19.23 5.32 -4.74
C VAL A 194 -20.09 4.64 -3.66
N GLU A 195 -20.50 5.40 -2.64
CA GLU A 195 -21.42 4.92 -1.61
C GLU A 195 -22.76 4.48 -2.19
N ALA A 196 -23.33 5.26 -3.11
CA ALA A 196 -24.59 4.90 -3.76
C ALA A 196 -24.44 3.66 -4.65
N ILE A 197 -23.32 3.50 -5.34
CA ILE A 197 -23.02 2.31 -6.15
C ILE A 197 -22.96 1.07 -5.25
N TYR A 198 -22.29 1.18 -4.10
CA TYR A 198 -22.22 0.09 -3.12
C TYR A 198 -23.62 -0.30 -2.59
N ALA A 199 -24.39 0.69 -2.11
CA ALA A 199 -25.74 0.45 -1.64
C ALA A 199 -26.63 -0.17 -2.72
N ASN A 200 -26.51 0.27 -3.98
CA ASN A 200 -27.23 -0.32 -5.10
C ASN A 200 -26.80 -1.75 -5.40
N PHE A 201 -25.50 -2.04 -5.35
CA PHE A 201 -24.97 -3.40 -5.52
C PHE A 201 -25.58 -4.35 -4.48
N VAL A 202 -25.54 -3.96 -3.19
CA VAL A 202 -26.11 -4.75 -2.08
C VAL A 202 -27.62 -4.95 -2.27
N ASN A 203 -28.35 -3.89 -2.62
CA ASN A 203 -29.78 -3.95 -2.85
C ASN A 203 -30.16 -4.86 -4.02
N GLU A 204 -29.43 -4.79 -5.13
CA GLU A 204 -29.68 -5.63 -6.30
C GLU A 204 -29.30 -7.08 -6.06
N TYR A 205 -28.16 -7.34 -5.42
CA TYR A 205 -27.79 -8.69 -4.99
C TYR A 205 -28.88 -9.31 -4.10
N ASN A 206 -29.32 -8.57 -3.08
CA ASN A 206 -30.39 -9.03 -2.18
C ASN A 206 -31.74 -9.15 -2.92
N GLY A 207 -32.01 -8.30 -3.90
CA GLY A 207 -33.18 -8.38 -4.79
C GLY A 207 -33.18 -9.66 -5.62
N ILE A 208 -32.03 -10.03 -6.19
CA ILE A 208 -31.84 -11.29 -6.91
C ILE A 208 -32.16 -12.48 -6.01
N LEU A 209 -31.59 -12.51 -4.79
CA LEU A 209 -31.88 -13.59 -3.84
C LEU A 209 -33.36 -13.68 -3.45
N ASN A 210 -34.07 -12.55 -3.41
CA ASN A 210 -35.49 -12.50 -3.10
C ASN A 210 -36.42 -12.78 -4.31
N THR A 211 -35.86 -12.99 -5.50
CA THR A 211 -36.66 -13.31 -6.69
C THR A 211 -37.40 -14.63 -6.49
N SER A 212 -38.72 -14.61 -6.70
CA SER A 212 -39.56 -15.81 -6.64
C SER A 212 -39.38 -16.67 -7.88
N ILE A 213 -38.93 -17.91 -7.68
CA ILE A 213 -38.70 -18.87 -8.75
C ILE A 213 -39.79 -19.95 -8.71
N PRO A 214 -40.53 -20.19 -9.82
CA PRO A 214 -41.50 -21.27 -9.90
C PRO A 214 -40.77 -22.62 -10.00
N LEU A 215 -41.04 -23.54 -9.07
CA LEU A 215 -40.51 -24.90 -9.08
C LEU A 215 -41.51 -25.91 -9.66
N SER A 216 -42.81 -25.59 -9.57
CA SER A 216 -43.91 -26.33 -10.18
C SER A 216 -45.09 -25.41 -10.48
N LEU A 217 -46.21 -25.97 -10.96
CA LEU A 217 -47.45 -25.22 -11.20
C LEU A 217 -48.05 -24.56 -9.94
N PHE A 218 -47.68 -25.03 -8.74
CA PHE A 218 -48.30 -24.60 -7.48
C PHE A 218 -47.27 -24.26 -6.39
N GLU A 219 -45.98 -24.26 -6.72
CA GLU A 219 -44.90 -24.02 -5.75
C GLU A 219 -43.90 -23.01 -6.30
N GLN A 220 -43.59 -22.03 -5.46
CA GLN A 220 -42.57 -21.02 -5.69
C GLN A 220 -41.74 -20.86 -4.41
N GLN A 221 -40.45 -20.61 -4.57
CA GLN A 221 -39.53 -20.29 -3.47
C GLN A 221 -38.60 -19.17 -3.92
N THR A 222 -37.98 -18.45 -2.98
CA THR A 222 -36.99 -17.44 -3.34
C THR A 222 -35.69 -18.10 -3.79
N LEU A 223 -34.97 -17.44 -4.69
CA LEU A 223 -33.69 -17.93 -5.17
C LEU A 223 -32.69 -18.20 -4.04
N GLY A 224 -32.59 -17.29 -3.06
CA GLY A 224 -31.73 -17.46 -1.89
C GLY A 224 -32.13 -18.69 -1.05
N SER A 225 -33.43 -18.97 -0.89
CA SER A 225 -33.90 -20.16 -0.17
C SER A 225 -33.55 -21.46 -0.90
N ILE A 226 -33.66 -21.47 -2.23
CA ILE A 226 -33.30 -22.64 -3.06
C ILE A 226 -31.80 -22.88 -3.03
N ALA A 227 -31.01 -21.81 -3.13
CA ALA A 227 -29.55 -21.87 -3.19
C ALA A 227 -28.87 -22.00 -1.81
N GLY A 228 -29.60 -21.75 -0.71
CA GLY A 228 -29.02 -21.72 0.64
C GLY A 228 -28.07 -20.55 0.87
N ILE A 229 -28.31 -19.41 0.20
CA ILE A 229 -27.48 -18.20 0.26
C ILE A 229 -28.20 -17.13 1.07
N ASN A 230 -27.44 -16.43 1.92
CA ASN A 230 -27.96 -15.34 2.74
C ASN A 230 -27.77 -13.99 2.07
N SER A 231 -28.60 -13.02 2.45
CA SER A 231 -28.44 -11.63 2.06
C SER A 231 -27.13 -11.03 2.57
N ILE A 232 -26.60 -10.05 1.84
CA ILE A 232 -25.48 -9.23 2.25
C ILE A 232 -25.98 -8.15 3.22
N GLU A 233 -25.24 -7.95 4.33
CA GLU A 233 -25.37 -6.79 5.19
C GLU A 233 -24.39 -5.70 4.72
N GLU A 234 -24.85 -4.45 4.73
CA GLU A 234 -24.05 -3.32 4.28
C GLU A 234 -22.91 -3.04 5.28
N ALA A 235 -21.68 -3.02 4.77
CA ALA A 235 -20.45 -2.79 5.53
C ALA A 235 -19.93 -1.38 5.30
N ASP A 236 -19.05 -0.91 6.19
CA ASP A 236 -18.37 0.38 6.02
C ASP A 236 -17.26 0.26 4.95
N ILE A 237 -17.60 0.61 3.71
CA ILE A 237 -16.63 0.59 2.60
C ILE A 237 -15.55 1.65 2.74
N SER A 238 -15.78 2.71 3.54
CA SER A 238 -14.81 3.78 3.76
C SER A 238 -13.66 3.26 4.61
N ALA A 239 -13.96 2.57 5.71
CA ALA A 239 -12.96 1.94 6.56
C ALA A 239 -12.15 0.87 5.81
N TYR A 240 -12.83 0.07 4.99
CA TYR A 240 -12.19 -0.92 4.12
C TYR A 240 -11.25 -0.25 3.10
N ALA A 241 -11.74 0.72 2.32
CA ALA A 241 -10.93 1.43 1.33
C ALA A 241 -9.77 2.20 1.96
N THR A 242 -9.95 2.73 3.18
CA THR A 242 -8.87 3.39 3.94
C THR A 242 -7.76 2.42 4.27
N THR A 243 -8.11 1.25 4.82
CA THR A 243 -7.13 0.21 5.17
C THR A 243 -6.38 -0.27 3.93
N ARG A 244 -7.10 -0.61 2.86
CA ARG A 244 -6.49 -1.08 1.60
C ARG A 244 -5.66 0.00 0.91
N GLY A 245 -6.09 1.25 0.97
CA GLY A 245 -5.33 2.40 0.48
C GLY A 245 -4.00 2.54 1.22
N LEU A 246 -4.01 2.47 2.56
CA LEU A 246 -2.79 2.54 3.36
C LEU A 246 -1.87 1.33 3.14
N ASP A 247 -2.42 0.11 3.08
CA ASP A 247 -1.65 -1.09 2.75
C ASP A 247 -0.90 -0.91 1.41
N GLY A 248 -1.62 -0.42 0.39
CA GLY A 248 -1.04 -0.17 -0.93
C GLY A 248 0.01 0.95 -0.92
N LEU A 249 -0.23 2.01 -0.15
CA LEU A 249 0.73 3.09 0.02
C LEU A 249 2.04 2.60 0.64
N PHE A 250 1.96 1.83 1.72
CA PHE A 250 3.16 1.26 2.34
C PHE A 250 3.85 0.22 1.47
N LEU A 251 3.10 -0.55 0.67
CA LEU A 251 3.70 -1.43 -0.33
C LEU A 251 4.55 -0.64 -1.33
N LYS A 252 4.08 0.52 -1.80
CA LYS A 252 4.87 1.38 -2.71
C LYS A 252 6.05 2.06 -2.03
N VAL A 253 5.93 2.41 -0.75
CA VAL A 253 7.08 2.89 0.03
C VAL A 253 8.15 1.79 0.15
N GLN A 254 7.73 0.54 0.38
CA GLN A 254 8.62 -0.61 0.42
C GLN A 254 9.32 -0.85 -0.92
N ASP A 255 8.58 -0.76 -2.04
CA ASP A 255 9.15 -0.87 -3.38
C ASP A 255 10.24 0.20 -3.61
N GLU A 256 10.02 1.44 -3.17
CA GLU A 256 11.00 2.53 -3.28
C GLU A 256 12.20 2.35 -2.34
N GLU A 257 11.99 1.87 -1.11
CA GLU A 257 13.09 1.51 -0.21
C GLU A 257 14.00 0.45 -0.86
N ALA A 258 13.41 -0.62 -1.38
CA ALA A 258 14.14 -1.68 -2.05
C ALA A 258 14.89 -1.16 -3.29
N ASN A 259 14.28 -0.24 -4.05
CA ASN A 259 14.91 0.40 -5.20
C ASN A 259 16.12 1.25 -4.79
N ILE A 260 16.00 2.12 -3.78
CA ILE A 260 17.11 2.97 -3.32
C ILE A 260 18.27 2.14 -2.76
N ARG A 261 17.98 1.07 -2.02
CA ARG A 261 18.99 0.14 -1.47
C ARG A 261 19.77 -0.55 -2.59
N ASN A 262 19.05 -1.15 -3.54
CA ASN A 262 19.65 -2.10 -4.50
C ASN A 262 20.04 -1.49 -5.85
N ASN A 263 19.56 -0.27 -6.17
CA ASN A 263 19.77 0.36 -7.47
C ASN A 263 20.49 1.70 -7.31
N VAL A 264 21.77 1.74 -7.70
CA VAL A 264 22.59 2.98 -7.67
C VAL A 264 21.95 4.11 -8.49
N SER A 265 21.19 3.80 -9.55
CA SER A 265 20.51 4.82 -10.36
C SER A 265 19.29 5.43 -9.66
N ALA A 266 18.71 4.74 -8.66
CA ALA A 266 17.65 5.28 -7.80
C ALA A 266 18.20 6.21 -6.72
N ARG A 267 19.52 6.21 -6.48
CA ARG A 267 20.22 7.16 -5.62
C ARG A 267 20.39 8.48 -6.38
N VAL A 268 19.30 9.24 -6.48
CA VAL A 268 19.14 10.36 -7.41
C VAL A 268 20.02 11.59 -7.11
N ASN A 269 20.52 11.71 -5.90
CA ASN A 269 21.39 12.81 -5.46
C ASN A 269 22.65 12.26 -4.77
N ASP A 270 23.61 13.14 -4.48
CA ASP A 270 24.92 12.73 -3.95
C ASP A 270 24.81 12.19 -2.52
N ILE A 271 23.90 12.73 -1.69
CA ILE A 271 23.72 12.29 -0.31
C ILE A 271 23.17 10.85 -0.22
N LEU A 272 22.28 10.44 -1.12
CA LEU A 272 21.83 9.04 -1.23
C LEU A 272 22.96 8.12 -1.67
N ARG A 273 23.79 8.54 -2.64
CA ARG A 273 24.92 7.75 -3.12
C ARG A 273 25.95 7.54 -2.01
N GLU A 274 26.21 8.58 -1.23
CA GLU A 274 27.15 8.55 -0.11
C GLU A 274 26.65 7.60 1.00
N VAL A 275 25.40 7.75 1.47
CA VAL A 275 24.86 6.94 2.57
C VAL A 275 24.63 5.48 2.19
N PHE A 276 23.99 5.22 1.05
CA PHE A 276 23.71 3.84 0.63
C PHE A 276 24.90 3.17 -0.05
N GLY A 277 25.92 3.93 -0.48
CA GLY A 277 27.20 3.39 -0.92
C GLY A 277 27.98 2.72 0.22
N LEU A 278 27.64 2.96 1.49
CA LEU A 278 28.20 2.24 2.63
C LEU A 278 27.76 0.77 2.68
N LEU A 279 26.73 0.39 1.92
CA LEU A 279 26.20 -0.97 1.87
C LEU A 279 26.76 -1.81 0.70
N ASP A 280 27.50 -1.19 -0.22
CA ASP A 280 28.07 -1.82 -1.43
C ASP A 280 29.46 -2.43 -1.17
#